data_AF-A0A5P9HM25-F1
#
_entry.id   AF-A0A5P9HM25-F1
#
_cell.length_a   1.000
_cell.length_b   1.000
_cell.length_c   1.000
_cell.angle_alpha   90.00
_cell.angle_beta   90.00
_cell.angle_gamma   90.00
#
_symmetry.space_group_name_H-M   'P 1'
#
loop_
_entity.id
_entity.type
_entity.pdbx_description
1 polymer ?
#
loop_
_entity_poly.entity_id
_entity_poly.type
_entity_poly.pdbx_seq_one_letter_code
_entity_poly.pdbx_strand_id
1 'polypeptide(L)'
;MSGKGVFRLPSWIIRGNRVQITTGIIKMHLELYEHLHVTQLEIGDKIYYADQEGIEYICKLTSSTHEECITLTMEIVEYGKLLTLKNLRKIWGLKNLDLFRLENIKVQPLTMEEDQLLYSFWKIPGTLKGRAAFEELDQYLFLYKSLAENWIGDIEVEEKRYHYFQRFRMIESLSCLEWKDIQELGDQLSIFQFPLARERALGQKRVPLEQYRKSFLYFALGEGLMEERIQNFYASPDYKLTGFGQQAVGELLHYLFPHYFCRFSKFECIAVEAIYKEAARINSLSLGTKIQHYQQLIQKSFLADKYIEIVGRKTELPIFYEISCFLYYFYKEHVETKDEKVLLTRSEDVQYWMCELPDGKFHLENGLLIMQHGELGDIRTYKSKQDLWQAMRELNNQKDSYLHASALYQFCHKMKVGDYVFIRNAEEEIIGLGKIASEYMFPKFSNAPSYRKMEVLKTGRWKLKGRISYQNKLLNLTKYERTLTYLLDFFIEK
;
A
#
# COMPACT_ATOMS: atom_id res chain seq x y z
N MET A 1 9.68 -49.76 -2.69
CA MET A 1 10.93 -49.83 -1.90
C MET A 1 10.84 -48.76 -0.83
N SER A 2 10.90 -49.19 0.42
CA SER A 2 10.66 -48.42 1.65
C SER A 2 11.63 -47.25 1.80
N GLY A 3 11.09 -46.02 1.82
CA GLY A 3 11.82 -44.85 2.28
C GLY A 3 12.07 -44.99 3.78
N LYS A 4 13.34 -45.13 4.17
CA LYS A 4 13.77 -45.03 5.57
C LYS A 4 13.42 -43.62 6.04
N GLY A 5 12.41 -43.50 6.89
CA GLY A 5 12.17 -42.28 7.66
C GLY A 5 13.42 -42.00 8.49
N VAL A 6 14.06 -40.87 8.21
CA VAL A 6 15.12 -40.35 9.07
C VAL A 6 14.43 -39.93 10.37
N PHE A 7 14.48 -40.80 11.39
CA PHE A 7 14.11 -40.42 12.75
C PHE A 7 15.03 -39.25 13.15
N ARG A 8 14.48 -38.03 13.15
CA ARG A 8 15.18 -36.87 13.71
C ARG A 8 15.20 -37.01 15.22
N LEU A 9 16.36 -36.75 15.82
CA LEU A 9 16.54 -36.76 17.26
C LEU A 9 15.67 -35.66 17.91
N PRO A 10 15.09 -35.92 19.09
CA PRO A 10 14.47 -34.89 19.91
C PRO A 10 15.40 -33.69 20.10
N SER A 11 14.81 -32.49 20.10
CA SER A 11 15.54 -31.23 20.17
C SER A 11 15.10 -30.42 21.39
N TRP A 12 16.07 -29.82 22.05
CA TRP A 12 15.89 -29.14 23.31
C TRP A 12 16.58 -27.78 23.28
N ILE A 13 16.06 -26.83 24.06
CA ILE A 13 16.77 -25.59 24.38
C ILE A 13 17.10 -25.60 25.88
N ILE A 14 18.36 -25.32 26.20
CA ILE A 14 18.86 -25.31 27.56
C ILE A 14 19.48 -23.95 27.88
N ARG A 15 19.06 -23.35 28.99
CA ARG A 15 19.66 -22.14 29.55
C ARG A 15 20.79 -22.54 30.51
N GLY A 16 21.98 -21.97 30.29
CA GLY A 16 23.10 -22.11 31.19
C GLY A 16 23.94 -20.84 31.32
N ASN A 17 25.08 -20.97 31.98
CA ASN A 17 26.05 -19.87 32.12
C ASN A 17 26.98 -19.81 30.91
N ARG A 18 27.61 -18.66 30.68
CA ARG A 18 28.63 -18.54 29.64
C ARG A 18 29.79 -19.48 29.96
N VAL A 19 30.17 -20.30 28.99
CA VAL A 19 31.22 -21.31 29.15
C VAL A 19 32.50 -20.81 28.47
N GLN A 20 33.62 -20.81 29.19
CA GLN A 20 34.93 -20.66 28.56
C GLN A 20 35.35 -22.00 27.95
N ILE A 21 35.44 -22.07 26.63
CA ILE A 21 35.63 -23.34 25.91
C ILE A 21 37.11 -23.71 25.92
N THR A 22 37.46 -24.67 26.75
CA THR A 22 38.79 -25.30 26.77
C THR A 22 38.76 -26.75 26.25
N THR A 23 37.63 -27.43 26.33
CA THR A 23 37.53 -28.88 26.05
C THR A 23 36.41 -29.29 25.11
N GLY A 24 35.58 -28.36 24.62
CA GLY A 24 34.41 -28.68 23.78
C GLY A 24 33.28 -29.40 24.53
N ILE A 25 33.40 -29.56 25.85
CA ILE A 25 32.40 -30.21 26.71
C ILE A 25 31.79 -29.16 27.63
N ILE A 26 30.47 -29.17 27.73
CA ILE A 26 29.71 -28.36 28.68
C ILE A 26 29.14 -29.28 29.75
N LYS A 27 29.43 -28.96 31.02
CA LYS A 27 28.80 -29.60 32.18
C LYS A 27 27.86 -28.61 32.84
N MET A 28 26.61 -29.03 33.03
CA MET A 28 25.58 -28.23 33.69
C MET A 28 25.03 -28.98 34.88
N HIS A 29 24.90 -28.28 36.00
CA HIS A 29 24.29 -28.79 37.23
C HIS A 29 22.91 -28.16 37.42
N LEU A 30 21.92 -29.01 37.63
CA LEU A 30 20.53 -28.64 37.89
C LEU A 30 20.12 -29.18 39.27
N GLU A 31 19.22 -28.45 39.92
CA GLU A 31 18.67 -28.87 41.21
C GLU A 31 17.67 -30.02 41.04
N LEU A 32 17.50 -30.85 42.09
CA LEU A 32 16.66 -32.05 42.02
C LEU A 32 15.18 -31.74 41.75
N TYR A 33 14.68 -30.56 42.09
CA TYR A 33 13.29 -30.19 41.74
C TYR A 33 13.11 -29.89 40.24
N GLU A 34 14.20 -29.63 39.51
CA GLU A 34 14.19 -29.42 38.05
C GLU A 34 14.07 -30.75 37.29
N HIS A 35 14.05 -31.89 38.01
CA HIS A 35 13.93 -33.25 37.46
C HIS A 35 12.77 -33.42 36.49
N LEU A 36 11.63 -32.79 36.78
CA LEU A 36 10.43 -32.85 35.92
C LEU A 36 10.70 -32.37 34.49
N HIS A 37 11.66 -31.46 34.30
CA HIS A 37 12.01 -30.91 32.97
C HIS A 37 13.11 -31.73 32.26
N VAL A 38 13.73 -32.69 32.95
CA VAL A 38 14.88 -33.47 32.45
C VAL A 38 14.53 -34.95 32.26
N THR A 39 13.40 -35.43 32.78
CA THR A 39 13.00 -36.85 32.69
C THR A 39 12.83 -37.40 31.27
N GLN A 40 12.61 -36.51 30.30
CA GLN A 40 12.40 -36.85 28.89
C GLN A 40 13.66 -36.69 28.03
N LEU A 41 14.76 -36.17 28.59
CA LEU A 41 16.03 -36.03 27.88
C LEU A 41 16.70 -37.39 27.72
N GLU A 42 17.05 -37.75 26.49
CA GLU A 42 17.74 -38.99 26.17
C GLU A 42 19.17 -38.73 25.70
N ILE A 43 20.06 -39.70 25.95
CA ILE A 43 21.44 -39.64 25.46
C ILE A 43 21.40 -39.59 23.93
N GLY A 44 22.05 -38.59 23.37
CA GLY A 44 22.11 -38.32 21.94
C GLY A 44 21.18 -37.21 21.46
N ASP A 45 20.31 -36.69 22.32
CA ASP A 45 19.44 -35.57 21.99
C ASP A 45 20.21 -34.31 21.58
N LYS A 46 19.62 -33.55 20.67
CA LYS A 46 20.17 -32.28 20.17
C LYS A 46 19.79 -31.15 21.12
N ILE A 47 20.76 -30.34 21.50
CA ILE A 47 20.57 -29.26 22.48
C ILE A 47 21.07 -27.94 21.90
N TYR A 48 20.20 -26.92 21.87
CA TYR A 48 20.61 -25.53 21.71
C TYR A 48 21.00 -24.98 23.07
N TYR A 49 22.29 -24.69 23.26
CA TYR A 49 22.77 -24.12 24.51
C TYR A 49 22.68 -22.60 24.46
N ALA A 50 21.80 -22.03 25.27
CA ALA A 50 21.54 -20.62 25.41
C ALA A 50 22.18 -20.07 26.69
N ASP A 51 23.01 -19.05 26.58
CA ASP A 51 23.46 -18.26 27.74
C ASP A 51 22.68 -16.94 27.85
N GLN A 52 23.21 -15.98 28.59
CA GLN A 52 22.57 -14.66 28.76
C GLN A 52 22.57 -13.81 27.49
N GLU A 53 23.53 -14.01 26.57
CA GLU A 53 23.64 -13.26 25.33
C GLU A 53 22.79 -13.90 24.22
N GLY A 54 22.78 -15.23 24.14
CA GLY A 54 22.17 -15.93 23.02
C GLY A 54 22.55 -17.40 22.93
N ILE A 55 22.39 -17.94 21.73
CA ILE A 55 22.76 -19.32 21.40
C ILE A 55 23.98 -19.27 20.47
N GLU A 56 25.07 -19.92 20.89
CA GLU A 56 26.33 -20.02 20.14
C GLU A 56 26.78 -21.46 19.90
N TYR A 57 26.12 -22.43 20.55
CA TYR A 57 26.49 -23.84 20.50
C TYR A 57 25.26 -24.73 20.26
N ILE A 58 25.39 -25.66 19.32
CA ILE A 58 24.54 -26.85 19.28
C ILE A 58 25.34 -28.01 19.84
N CYS A 59 24.77 -28.65 20.85
CA CYS A 59 25.39 -29.73 21.59
C CYS A 59 24.61 -31.04 21.40
N LYS A 60 25.26 -32.14 21.75
CA LYS A 60 24.65 -33.47 21.88
C LYS A 60 24.75 -33.91 23.33
N LEU A 61 23.66 -34.42 23.90
CA LEU A 61 23.71 -34.97 25.26
C LEU A 61 24.54 -36.27 25.26
N THR A 62 25.56 -36.34 26.11
CA THR A 62 26.43 -37.52 26.23
C THR A 62 26.19 -38.31 27.51
N SER A 63 25.82 -37.63 28.60
CA SER A 63 25.44 -38.29 29.85
C SER A 63 24.50 -37.44 30.70
N SER A 64 23.66 -38.11 31.50
CA SER A 64 22.82 -37.53 32.54
C SER A 64 22.95 -38.36 33.80
N THR A 65 23.37 -37.75 34.91
CA THR A 65 23.45 -38.42 36.23
C THR A 65 22.52 -37.73 37.22
N HIS A 66 21.83 -38.53 38.03
CA HIS A 66 20.78 -38.08 38.96
C HIS A 66 21.13 -38.57 40.38
N GLU A 67 22.08 -37.89 41.03
CA GLU A 67 22.53 -38.21 42.39
C GLU A 67 22.06 -37.12 43.37
N GLU A 68 22.97 -36.36 43.99
CA GLU A 68 22.66 -35.21 44.85
C GLU A 68 22.15 -33.99 44.05
N CYS A 69 22.54 -33.92 42.78
CA CYS A 69 22.06 -32.98 41.78
C CYS A 69 21.96 -33.68 40.42
N ILE A 70 21.26 -33.06 39.47
CA ILE A 70 21.21 -33.56 38.10
C ILE A 70 22.39 -32.95 37.35
N THR A 71 23.30 -33.79 36.85
CA THR A 71 24.45 -33.34 36.06
C THR A 71 24.29 -33.78 34.62
N LEU A 72 24.17 -32.80 33.72
CA LEU A 72 24.11 -32.99 32.29
C LEU A 72 25.49 -32.72 31.69
N THR A 73 26.04 -33.70 30.98
CA THR A 73 27.26 -33.52 30.18
C THR A 73 26.89 -33.51 28.71
N MET A 74 27.32 -32.45 28.03
CA MET A 74 27.00 -32.17 26.64
C MET A 74 28.28 -31.95 25.85
N GLU A 75 28.37 -32.53 24.67
CA GLU A 75 29.46 -32.31 23.72
C GLU A 75 29.03 -31.29 22.68
N ILE A 76 29.85 -30.26 22.42
CA ILE A 76 29.58 -29.27 21.38
C ILE A 76 29.81 -29.91 20.02
N VAL A 77 28.78 -29.93 19.18
CA VAL A 77 28.82 -30.52 17.83
C VAL A 77 28.93 -29.46 16.75
N GLU A 78 28.29 -28.31 16.93
CA GLU A 78 28.38 -27.18 16.01
C GLU A 78 28.65 -25.86 16.76
N TYR A 79 29.56 -25.05 16.20
CA TYR A 79 29.82 -23.67 16.61
C TYR A 79 29.13 -22.72 15.63
N GLY A 80 28.32 -21.80 16.16
CA GLY A 80 27.55 -20.85 15.35
C GLY A 80 27.95 -19.40 15.60
N LYS A 81 27.45 -18.49 14.75
CA LYS A 81 27.42 -17.06 15.13
C LYS A 81 26.30 -16.86 16.15
N LEU A 82 26.53 -15.98 17.12
CA LEU A 82 25.58 -15.64 18.17
C LEU A 82 24.18 -15.31 17.64
N LEU A 83 23.21 -16.15 18.01
CA LEU A 83 21.78 -15.86 17.89
C LEU A 83 21.32 -15.15 19.16
N THR A 84 21.19 -13.83 19.12
CA THR A 84 20.92 -13.06 20.34
C THR A 84 19.52 -13.32 20.90
N LEU A 85 19.43 -13.51 22.23
CA LEU A 85 18.13 -13.67 22.91
C LEU A 85 17.20 -12.49 22.67
N LYS A 86 17.75 -11.26 22.62
CA LYS A 86 17.00 -10.03 22.32
C LYS A 86 16.18 -10.13 21.04
N ASN A 87 16.70 -10.79 20.00
CA ASN A 87 16.01 -10.93 18.73
C ASN A 87 15.16 -12.19 18.69
N LEU A 88 15.64 -13.32 19.24
CA LEU A 88 14.88 -14.58 19.31
C LEU A 88 13.51 -14.40 20.01
N ARG A 89 13.49 -13.60 21.08
CA ARG A 89 12.28 -13.24 21.83
C ARG A 89 11.23 -12.47 21.02
N LYS A 90 11.58 -11.96 19.84
CA LYS A 90 10.67 -11.21 18.97
C LYS A 90 10.13 -12.05 17.82
N ILE A 91 10.68 -13.24 17.59
CA ILE A 91 10.29 -14.06 16.46
C ILE A 91 8.97 -14.75 16.77
N TRP A 92 8.00 -14.61 15.87
CA TRP A 92 6.79 -15.43 15.88
C TRP A 92 7.17 -16.93 15.92
N GLY A 93 6.38 -17.75 16.60
CA GLY A 93 6.71 -19.17 16.85
C GLY A 93 7.72 -19.41 17.99
N LEU A 94 8.72 -18.55 18.21
CA LEU A 94 9.71 -18.73 19.29
C LEU A 94 9.48 -17.83 20.52
N LYS A 95 8.85 -16.66 20.35
CA LYS A 95 8.67 -15.64 21.40
C LYS A 95 7.92 -16.14 22.64
N ASN A 96 7.12 -17.20 22.48
CA ASN A 96 6.30 -17.76 23.54
C ASN A 96 6.95 -18.94 24.27
N LEU A 97 8.17 -19.36 23.89
CA LEU A 97 8.91 -20.39 24.61
C LEU A 97 9.01 -20.00 26.09
N ASP A 98 8.59 -20.90 26.99
CA ASP A 98 8.56 -20.62 28.42
C ASP A 98 9.95 -20.30 28.96
N LEU A 99 10.99 -20.91 28.40
CA LEU A 99 12.37 -20.57 28.70
C LEU A 99 12.64 -19.08 28.50
N PHE A 100 12.07 -18.41 27.50
CA PHE A 100 12.28 -16.98 27.32
C PHE A 100 11.48 -16.09 28.28
N ARG A 101 10.43 -16.62 28.91
CA ARG A 101 9.49 -15.87 29.75
C ARG A 101 9.74 -16.06 31.24
N LEU A 102 10.21 -17.24 31.64
CA LEU A 102 10.36 -17.65 33.03
C LEU A 102 11.83 -17.96 33.33
N GLU A 103 12.40 -17.28 34.33
CA GLU A 103 13.83 -17.42 34.66
C GLU A 103 14.18 -18.80 35.25
N ASN A 104 13.25 -19.40 35.97
CA ASN A 104 13.38 -20.70 36.61
C ASN A 104 13.29 -21.90 35.64
N ILE A 105 12.90 -21.68 34.39
CA ILE A 105 12.91 -22.74 33.38
C ILE A 105 14.28 -22.76 32.71
N LYS A 106 15.02 -23.84 32.97
CA LYS A 106 16.38 -24.06 32.41
C LYS A 106 16.42 -25.05 31.26
N VAL A 107 15.44 -25.93 31.15
CA VAL A 107 15.39 -26.98 30.13
C VAL A 107 13.98 -26.99 29.56
N GLN A 108 13.87 -26.95 28.23
CA GLN A 108 12.58 -27.01 27.54
C GLN A 108 12.69 -27.86 26.26
N PRO A 109 11.77 -28.80 26.03
CA PRO A 109 11.68 -29.49 24.74
C PRO A 109 11.21 -28.51 23.67
N LEU A 110 11.73 -28.64 22.46
CA LEU A 110 11.26 -27.91 21.30
C LEU A 110 10.32 -28.78 20.49
N THR A 111 9.22 -28.21 19.99
CA THR A 111 8.44 -28.88 18.95
C THR A 111 9.27 -29.00 17.67
N MET A 112 8.79 -29.82 16.75
CA MET A 112 9.43 -29.95 15.44
C MET A 112 9.44 -28.62 14.68
N GLU A 113 8.38 -27.81 14.75
CA GLU A 113 8.36 -26.48 14.11
C GLU A 113 9.34 -25.51 14.77
N GLU A 114 9.41 -25.51 16.10
CA GLU A 114 10.33 -24.65 16.85
C GLU A 114 11.80 -24.99 16.57
N ASP A 115 12.17 -26.28 16.56
CA ASP A 115 13.53 -26.71 16.17
C ASP A 115 13.86 -26.31 14.74
N GLN A 116 12.95 -26.54 13.79
CA GLN A 116 13.17 -26.16 12.40
C GLN A 116 13.36 -24.66 12.23
N LEU A 117 12.54 -23.86 12.90
CA LEU A 117 12.61 -22.40 12.85
C LEU A 117 13.91 -21.90 13.49
N LEU A 118 14.26 -22.39 14.69
CA LEU A 118 15.50 -22.02 15.36
C LEU A 118 16.74 -22.44 14.56
N TYR A 119 16.73 -23.65 13.97
CA TYR A 119 17.81 -24.13 13.10
C TYR A 119 17.96 -23.31 11.83
N SER A 120 16.86 -22.78 11.28
CA SER A 120 16.93 -21.91 10.10
C SER A 120 17.73 -20.64 10.38
N PHE A 121 17.53 -20.03 11.57
CA PHE A 121 18.33 -18.89 12.02
C PHE A 121 19.76 -19.27 12.33
N TRP A 122 19.99 -20.46 12.89
CA TRP A 122 21.34 -20.98 13.11
C TRP A 122 22.14 -21.07 11.81
N LYS A 123 21.52 -21.56 10.72
CA LYS A 123 22.17 -21.62 9.40
C LYS A 123 22.43 -20.25 8.78
N ILE A 124 21.51 -19.28 8.97
CA ILE A 124 21.65 -17.93 8.40
C ILE A 124 21.37 -16.84 9.45
N PRO A 125 22.30 -16.59 10.39
CA PRO A 125 22.08 -15.71 11.56
C PRO A 125 21.73 -14.25 11.21
N GLY A 126 22.14 -13.76 10.04
CA GLY A 126 21.81 -12.41 9.57
C GLY A 126 20.31 -12.16 9.39
N THR A 127 19.54 -13.21 9.09
CA THR A 127 18.08 -13.12 8.89
C THR A 127 17.33 -12.84 10.18
N LEU A 128 17.86 -13.28 11.33
CA LEU A 128 17.24 -13.10 12.64
C LEU A 128 17.04 -11.62 12.98
N LYS A 129 18.05 -10.78 12.75
CA LYS A 129 17.97 -9.34 13.01
C LYS A 129 16.88 -8.67 12.16
N GLY A 130 16.79 -9.05 10.89
CA GLY A 130 15.80 -8.50 9.96
C GLY A 130 14.37 -8.95 10.28
N ARG A 131 14.15 -10.24 10.60
CA ARG A 131 12.83 -10.73 11.02
C ARG A 131 12.38 -10.18 12.38
N ALA A 132 13.32 -9.93 13.28
CA ALA A 132 13.05 -9.28 14.56
C ALA A 132 12.80 -7.76 14.41
N ALA A 133 13.18 -7.17 13.26
CA ALA A 133 12.77 -5.82 12.92
C ALA A 133 11.28 -5.83 12.51
N PHE A 134 10.56 -4.77 12.85
CA PHE A 134 9.12 -4.62 12.57
C PHE A 134 8.24 -5.64 13.31
N GLU A 135 8.32 -5.64 14.65
CA GLU A 135 7.47 -6.48 15.52
C GLU A 135 5.97 -6.12 15.42
N GLU A 136 5.66 -4.84 15.19
CA GLU A 136 4.28 -4.35 14.99
C GLU A 136 3.62 -5.03 13.76
N LEU A 137 4.40 -5.40 12.73
CA LEU A 137 3.88 -6.06 11.52
C LEU A 137 3.21 -7.40 11.83
N ASP A 138 3.76 -8.17 12.77
CA ASP A 138 3.22 -9.49 13.12
C ASP A 138 1.80 -9.38 13.67
N GLN A 139 1.49 -8.29 14.39
CA GLN A 139 0.16 -8.04 14.94
C GLN A 139 -0.85 -7.79 13.82
N TYR A 140 -0.49 -6.97 12.83
CA TYR A 140 -1.36 -6.70 11.68
C TYR A 140 -1.59 -7.93 10.82
N LEU A 141 -0.56 -8.74 10.59
CA LEU A 141 -0.71 -10.02 9.89
C LEU A 141 -1.60 -10.99 10.67
N PHE A 142 -1.45 -11.04 12.00
CA PHE A 142 -2.30 -11.88 12.85
C PHE A 142 -3.77 -11.44 12.80
N LEU A 143 -4.04 -10.14 12.84
CA LEU A 143 -5.39 -9.59 12.68
C LEU A 143 -5.96 -9.90 11.30
N TYR A 144 -5.16 -9.75 10.25
CA TYR A 144 -5.55 -10.04 8.88
C TYR A 144 -5.85 -11.53 8.66
N LYS A 145 -5.19 -12.45 9.38
CA LYS A 145 -5.33 -13.90 9.21
C LYS A 145 -6.78 -14.38 9.15
N SER A 146 -7.62 -13.89 10.06
CA SER A 146 -9.03 -14.29 10.13
C SER A 146 -9.91 -13.62 9.07
N LEU A 147 -9.41 -12.57 8.42
CA LEU A 147 -10.11 -11.78 7.42
C LEU A 147 -9.62 -12.07 5.99
N ALA A 148 -8.49 -12.76 5.85
CA ALA A 148 -7.77 -12.93 4.58
C ALA A 148 -8.65 -13.49 3.46
N GLU A 149 -9.42 -14.55 3.72
CA GLU A 149 -10.29 -15.18 2.72
C GLU A 149 -11.36 -14.21 2.18
N ASN A 150 -11.94 -13.38 3.04
CA ASN A 150 -12.93 -12.38 2.64
C ASN A 150 -12.31 -11.24 1.81
N TRP A 151 -11.10 -10.81 2.17
CA TRP A 151 -10.40 -9.73 1.46
C TRP A 151 -9.82 -10.16 0.13
N ILE A 152 -9.34 -11.41 0.04
CA ILE A 152 -8.90 -12.01 -1.22
C ILE A 152 -10.10 -12.14 -2.15
N GLY A 153 -11.26 -12.56 -1.62
CA GLY A 153 -12.51 -12.62 -2.37
C GLY A 153 -12.47 -13.67 -3.49
N ASP A 154 -13.14 -13.37 -4.61
CA ASP A 154 -13.19 -14.26 -5.77
C ASP A 154 -11.85 -14.24 -6.53
N ILE A 155 -11.11 -15.35 -6.42
CA ILE A 155 -9.80 -15.49 -7.01
C ILE A 155 -9.82 -15.81 -8.51
N GLU A 156 -10.95 -16.24 -9.07
CA GLU A 156 -11.00 -16.66 -10.47
C GLU A 156 -10.59 -15.52 -11.42
N VAL A 157 -10.93 -14.28 -11.05
CA VAL A 157 -10.58 -13.09 -11.83
C VAL A 157 -9.07 -12.87 -11.83
N GLU A 158 -8.42 -13.02 -10.67
CA GLU A 158 -6.96 -12.88 -10.55
C GLU A 158 -6.21 -14.02 -11.24
N GLU A 159 -6.73 -15.25 -11.22
CA GLU A 159 -6.16 -16.38 -11.97
C GLU A 159 -6.26 -16.19 -13.48
N LYS A 160 -7.43 -15.77 -13.99
CA LYS A 160 -7.61 -15.45 -15.41
C LYS A 160 -6.64 -14.35 -15.83
N ARG A 161 -6.47 -13.31 -15.00
CA ARG A 161 -5.51 -12.22 -15.24
C ARG A 161 -4.06 -12.72 -15.20
N TYR A 162 -3.70 -13.53 -14.21
CA TYR A 162 -2.36 -14.13 -14.12
C TYR A 162 -2.00 -14.90 -15.39
N HIS A 163 -2.89 -15.79 -15.84
CA HIS A 163 -2.68 -16.57 -17.06
C HIS A 163 -2.63 -15.70 -18.32
N TYR A 164 -3.45 -14.63 -18.38
CA TYR A 164 -3.35 -13.65 -19.46
C TYR A 164 -1.94 -13.06 -19.53
N PHE A 165 -1.41 -12.56 -18.42
CA PHE A 165 -0.09 -11.92 -18.40
C PHE A 165 1.06 -12.89 -18.64
N GLN A 166 0.93 -14.17 -18.22
CA GLN A 166 1.91 -15.20 -18.57
C GLN A 166 1.99 -15.45 -20.08
N ARG A 167 0.86 -15.37 -20.79
CA ARG A 167 0.84 -15.45 -22.27
C ARG A 167 1.30 -14.15 -22.92
N PHE A 168 0.83 -13.01 -22.42
CA PHE A 168 1.15 -11.69 -22.96
C PHE A 168 2.65 -11.41 -22.97
N ARG A 169 3.39 -11.83 -21.93
CA ARG A 169 4.84 -11.60 -21.81
C ARG A 169 5.73 -12.46 -22.72
N MET A 170 5.17 -13.43 -23.44
CA MET A 170 5.95 -14.31 -24.33
C MET A 170 6.48 -13.52 -25.53
N ILE A 171 7.67 -13.86 -26.01
CA ILE A 171 8.31 -13.13 -27.11
C ILE A 171 7.47 -13.22 -28.39
N GLU A 172 6.83 -14.35 -28.64
CA GLU A 172 5.95 -14.59 -29.77
C GLU A 172 4.71 -13.69 -29.71
N SER A 173 4.10 -13.58 -28.53
CA SER A 173 2.95 -12.70 -28.28
C SER A 173 3.33 -11.23 -28.49
N LEU A 174 4.44 -10.79 -27.90
CA LEU A 174 4.88 -9.40 -27.96
C LEU A 174 5.34 -8.97 -29.36
N SER A 175 5.94 -9.89 -30.13
CA SER A 175 6.42 -9.61 -31.49
C SER A 175 5.29 -9.44 -32.49
N CYS A 176 4.14 -10.06 -32.22
CA CYS A 176 2.97 -10.05 -33.09
C CYS A 176 1.80 -9.22 -32.53
N LEU A 177 2.03 -8.36 -31.52
CA LEU A 177 0.98 -7.54 -30.90
C LEU A 177 0.20 -6.75 -31.94
N GLU A 178 -1.11 -6.89 -31.94
CA GLU A 178 -2.03 -6.07 -32.68
C GLU A 178 -2.67 -5.00 -31.78
N TRP A 179 -3.29 -3.98 -32.40
CA TRP A 179 -3.92 -2.91 -31.63
C TRP A 179 -5.01 -3.43 -30.70
N LYS A 180 -5.75 -4.46 -31.12
CA LYS A 180 -6.78 -5.09 -30.30
C LYS A 180 -6.21 -5.70 -29.03
N ASP A 181 -5.05 -6.36 -29.10
CA ASP A 181 -4.38 -6.96 -27.93
C ASP A 181 -3.95 -5.90 -26.92
N ILE A 182 -3.55 -4.72 -27.40
CA ILE A 182 -3.19 -3.57 -26.55
C ILE A 182 -4.45 -3.01 -25.86
N GLN A 183 -5.60 -3.03 -26.52
CA GLN A 183 -6.88 -2.64 -25.93
C GLN A 183 -7.37 -3.67 -24.90
N GLU A 184 -7.20 -4.97 -25.18
CA GLU A 184 -7.51 -6.09 -24.27
C GLU A 184 -6.59 -6.09 -23.04
N LEU A 185 -5.31 -5.75 -23.19
CA LEU A 185 -4.40 -5.47 -22.06
C LEU A 185 -4.99 -4.41 -21.13
N GLY A 186 -5.67 -3.42 -21.71
CA GLY A 186 -6.41 -2.40 -20.99
C GLY A 186 -7.45 -2.94 -20.02
N ASP A 187 -8.18 -3.98 -20.44
CA ASP A 187 -9.22 -4.60 -19.61
C ASP A 187 -8.64 -5.32 -18.38
N GLN A 188 -7.35 -5.63 -18.42
CA GLN A 188 -6.66 -6.34 -17.35
C GLN A 188 -6.06 -5.42 -16.28
N LEU A 189 -5.99 -4.10 -16.51
CA LEU A 189 -5.39 -3.14 -15.60
C LEU A 189 -6.47 -2.27 -14.93
N SER A 190 -6.47 -2.24 -13.60
CA SER A 190 -7.46 -1.54 -12.79
C SER A 190 -7.54 -0.04 -13.14
N ILE A 191 -6.39 0.58 -13.45
CA ILE A 191 -6.34 2.00 -13.84
C ILE A 191 -7.08 2.32 -15.15
N PHE A 192 -7.34 1.33 -15.99
CA PHE A 192 -8.06 1.50 -17.25
C PHE A 192 -9.53 1.09 -17.19
N GLN A 193 -10.04 0.77 -15.99
CA GLN A 193 -11.47 0.81 -15.72
C GLN A 193 -11.99 2.26 -15.72
N PHE A 194 -11.11 3.24 -15.49
CA PHE A 194 -11.44 4.66 -15.59
C PHE A 194 -11.51 5.10 -17.06
N PRO A 195 -12.68 5.55 -17.56
CA PRO A 195 -12.90 5.80 -18.99
C PRO A 195 -11.90 6.75 -19.64
N LEU A 196 -11.49 7.84 -18.97
CA LEU A 196 -10.55 8.80 -19.57
C LEU A 196 -9.09 8.32 -19.54
N ALA A 197 -8.69 7.57 -18.51
CA ALA A 197 -7.37 6.93 -18.50
C ALA A 197 -7.28 5.93 -19.65
N ARG A 198 -8.35 5.14 -19.83
CA ARG A 198 -8.50 4.20 -20.95
C ARG A 198 -8.52 4.92 -22.30
N GLU A 199 -9.31 5.95 -22.49
CA GLU A 199 -9.38 6.70 -23.75
C GLU A 199 -8.02 7.32 -24.11
N ARG A 200 -7.33 7.88 -23.11
CA ARG A 200 -6.01 8.50 -23.34
C ARG A 200 -4.96 7.48 -23.80
N ALA A 201 -4.95 6.29 -23.20
CA ALA A 201 -3.98 5.24 -23.48
C ALA A 201 -4.34 4.36 -24.68
N LEU A 202 -5.62 4.02 -24.80
CA LEU A 202 -6.16 2.91 -25.60
C LEU A 202 -7.35 3.31 -26.50
N GLY A 203 -7.77 4.58 -26.47
CA GLY A 203 -8.88 5.07 -27.30
C GLY A 203 -8.54 5.20 -28.78
N GLN A 204 -7.27 5.51 -29.09
CA GLN A 204 -6.77 5.53 -30.46
C GLN A 204 -5.29 5.20 -30.52
N LYS A 205 -4.85 4.63 -31.65
CA LYS A 205 -3.44 4.34 -31.92
C LYS A 205 -2.68 5.66 -32.12
N ARG A 206 -1.89 6.07 -31.12
CA ARG A 206 -1.16 7.36 -31.12
C ARG A 206 0.24 7.28 -31.73
N VAL A 207 0.83 6.09 -31.77
CA VAL A 207 2.14 5.80 -32.37
C VAL A 207 2.06 4.55 -33.25
N PRO A 208 3.01 4.32 -34.17
CA PRO A 208 3.06 3.08 -34.95
C PRO A 208 3.08 1.83 -34.07
N LEU A 209 2.54 0.73 -34.58
CA LEU A 209 2.38 -0.52 -33.81
C LEU A 209 3.75 -1.12 -33.41
N GLU A 210 4.75 -0.90 -34.26
CA GLU A 210 6.15 -1.26 -34.04
C GLU A 210 6.71 -0.61 -32.78
N GLN A 211 6.29 0.62 -32.45
CA GLN A 211 6.70 1.29 -31.23
C GLN A 211 6.07 0.62 -29.99
N TYR A 212 4.79 0.23 -30.04
CA TYR A 212 4.18 -0.53 -28.94
C TYR A 212 4.91 -1.86 -28.73
N ARG A 213 5.16 -2.62 -29.80
CA ARG A 213 5.92 -3.88 -29.78
C ARG A 213 7.30 -3.67 -29.15
N LYS A 214 8.05 -2.69 -29.64
CA LYS A 214 9.38 -2.33 -29.10
C LYS A 214 9.31 -1.97 -27.61
N SER A 215 8.34 -1.15 -27.20
CA SER A 215 8.15 -0.73 -25.81
C SER A 215 7.88 -1.91 -24.87
N PHE A 216 6.91 -2.76 -25.20
CA PHE A 216 6.57 -3.91 -24.35
C PHE A 216 7.65 -5.00 -24.40
N LEU A 217 8.28 -5.27 -25.55
CA LEU A 217 9.42 -6.18 -25.65
C LEU A 217 10.57 -5.71 -24.77
N TYR A 218 10.94 -4.43 -24.85
CA TYR A 218 11.99 -3.87 -23.99
C TYR A 218 11.60 -3.93 -22.51
N PHE A 219 10.35 -3.62 -22.18
CA PHE A 219 9.89 -3.65 -20.79
C PHE A 219 9.78 -5.06 -20.21
N ALA A 220 9.47 -6.09 -21.01
CA ALA A 220 9.31 -7.47 -20.56
C ALA A 220 10.61 -8.31 -20.68
N LEU A 221 11.38 -8.12 -21.76
CA LEU A 221 12.51 -8.98 -22.15
C LEU A 221 13.81 -8.21 -22.46
N GLY A 222 13.82 -6.88 -22.32
CA GLY A 222 15.01 -6.06 -22.62
C GLY A 222 16.21 -6.36 -21.72
N GLU A 223 17.41 -6.10 -22.22
CA GLU A 223 18.65 -6.19 -21.44
C GLU A 223 18.77 -5.00 -20.45
N GLY A 224 19.59 -5.17 -19.42
CA GLY A 224 19.87 -4.15 -18.41
C GLY A 224 19.08 -4.32 -17.10
N LEU A 225 19.24 -3.36 -16.19
CA LEU A 225 18.59 -3.40 -14.87
C LEU A 225 17.09 -3.13 -15.02
N MET A 226 16.26 -3.84 -14.23
CA MET A 226 14.80 -3.65 -14.24
C MET A 226 14.42 -2.19 -13.94
N GLU A 227 15.17 -1.53 -13.04
CA GLU A 227 15.00 -0.12 -12.70
C GLU A 227 15.07 0.80 -13.93
N GLU A 228 16.09 0.59 -14.77
CA GLU A 228 16.33 1.36 -15.99
C GLU A 228 15.23 1.07 -17.02
N ARG A 229 14.83 -0.20 -17.15
CA ARG A 229 13.76 -0.62 -18.07
C ARG A 229 12.42 0.04 -17.71
N ILE A 230 12.06 0.06 -16.42
CA ILE A 230 10.88 0.77 -15.90
C ILE A 230 10.97 2.26 -16.23
N GLN A 231 12.10 2.89 -15.92
CA GLN A 231 12.27 4.33 -16.11
C GLN A 231 12.20 4.71 -17.59
N ASN A 232 12.82 3.92 -18.46
CA ASN A 232 12.80 4.12 -19.90
C ASN A 232 11.40 3.91 -20.47
N PHE A 233 10.67 2.86 -20.07
CA PHE A 233 9.28 2.67 -20.48
C PHE A 233 8.36 3.84 -20.05
N TYR A 234 8.63 4.45 -18.89
CA TYR A 234 7.84 5.55 -18.38
C TYR A 234 8.18 6.91 -19.03
N ALA A 235 9.46 7.18 -19.28
CA ALA A 235 9.94 8.52 -19.59
C ALA A 235 10.74 8.66 -20.90
N SER A 236 11.38 7.60 -21.39
CA SER A 236 12.24 7.68 -22.57
C SER A 236 11.41 7.88 -23.85
N PRO A 237 11.78 8.83 -24.74
CA PRO A 237 11.11 9.01 -26.02
C PRO A 237 11.03 7.72 -26.86
N ASP A 238 12.00 6.82 -26.72
CA ASP A 238 12.11 5.59 -27.52
C ASP A 238 11.13 4.49 -27.12
N TYR A 239 10.66 4.52 -25.86
CA TYR A 239 9.87 3.44 -25.26
C TYR A 239 8.57 3.93 -24.61
N LYS A 240 8.44 5.23 -24.36
CA LYS A 240 7.27 5.79 -23.68
C LYS A 240 6.00 5.66 -24.51
N LEU A 241 4.97 5.10 -23.88
CA LEU A 241 3.63 5.03 -24.46
C LEU A 241 2.71 6.06 -23.78
N THR A 242 2.01 6.84 -24.60
CA THR A 242 1.07 7.86 -24.09
C THR A 242 -0.05 7.19 -23.31
N GLY A 243 -0.34 7.69 -22.11
CA GLY A 243 -1.42 7.17 -21.25
C GLY A 243 -0.99 6.09 -20.27
N PHE A 244 0.19 5.49 -20.44
CA PHE A 244 0.79 4.59 -19.45
C PHE A 244 1.54 5.39 -18.37
N GLY A 245 0.78 5.88 -17.40
CA GLY A 245 1.31 6.63 -16.25
C GLY A 245 1.91 5.75 -15.16
N GLN A 246 2.30 6.37 -14.04
CA GLN A 246 3.02 5.70 -12.95
C GLN A 246 2.28 4.46 -12.40
N GLN A 247 0.97 4.58 -12.17
CA GLN A 247 0.12 3.48 -11.68
C GLN A 247 0.00 2.37 -12.72
N ALA A 248 -0.22 2.71 -14.00
CA ALA A 248 -0.30 1.72 -15.07
C ALA A 248 0.99 0.92 -15.22
N VAL A 249 2.15 1.59 -15.15
CA VAL A 249 3.46 0.93 -15.21
C VAL A 249 3.70 0.06 -13.97
N GLY A 250 3.34 0.55 -12.78
CA GLY A 250 3.49 -0.21 -11.53
C GLY A 250 2.62 -1.47 -11.46
N GLU A 251 1.38 -1.37 -11.92
CA GLU A 251 0.45 -2.50 -12.01
C GLU A 251 0.88 -3.49 -13.10
N LEU A 252 1.28 -2.99 -14.27
CA LEU A 252 1.83 -3.81 -15.34
C LEU A 252 3.07 -4.59 -14.89
N LEU A 253 3.99 -3.94 -14.15
CA LEU A 253 5.18 -4.59 -13.62
C LEU A 253 4.83 -5.77 -12.72
N HIS A 254 3.86 -5.59 -11.81
CA HIS A 254 3.40 -6.64 -10.92
C HIS A 254 2.87 -7.84 -11.70
N TYR A 255 2.00 -7.62 -12.70
CA TYR A 255 1.44 -8.75 -13.44
C TYR A 255 2.41 -9.43 -14.41
N LEU A 256 3.38 -8.68 -14.96
CA LEU A 256 4.45 -9.27 -15.78
C LEU A 256 5.45 -10.07 -14.93
N PHE A 257 5.76 -9.60 -13.72
CA PHE A 257 6.77 -10.17 -12.82
C PHE A 257 6.23 -10.45 -11.41
N PRO A 258 5.16 -11.25 -11.26
CA PRO A 258 4.41 -11.37 -10.01
C PRO A 258 5.15 -12.13 -8.91
N HIS A 259 6.27 -12.79 -9.25
CA HIS A 259 7.15 -13.44 -8.29
C HIS A 259 8.19 -12.49 -7.68
N TYR A 260 8.36 -11.29 -8.26
CA TYR A 260 9.43 -10.36 -7.91
C TYR A 260 8.94 -9.02 -7.40
N PHE A 261 7.77 -8.58 -7.88
CA PHE A 261 7.24 -7.25 -7.58
C PHE A 261 5.84 -7.32 -6.98
N CYS A 262 5.67 -6.64 -5.84
CA CYS A 262 4.37 -6.26 -5.33
C CYS A 262 3.76 -5.16 -6.20
N ARG A 263 2.42 -5.10 -6.22
CA ARG A 263 1.70 -4.07 -6.97
C ARG A 263 2.11 -2.70 -6.47
N PHE A 264 2.52 -1.85 -7.42
CA PHE A 264 2.91 -0.48 -7.12
C PHE A 264 1.76 0.47 -7.45
N SER A 265 0.94 0.77 -6.45
CA SER A 265 -0.08 1.81 -6.51
C SER A 265 0.06 2.78 -5.32
N LYS A 266 -0.74 3.85 -5.33
CA LYS A 266 -0.79 4.80 -4.23
C LYS A 266 -1.10 4.12 -2.89
N PHE A 267 -1.99 3.13 -2.90
CA PHE A 267 -2.42 2.45 -1.67
C PHE A 267 -1.33 1.59 -1.07
N GLU A 268 -0.67 0.74 -1.87
CA GLU A 268 0.45 -0.06 -1.39
C GLU A 268 1.62 0.82 -0.93
N CYS A 269 1.93 1.91 -1.65
CA CYS A 269 2.98 2.83 -1.22
C CYS A 269 2.69 3.45 0.15
N ILE A 270 1.47 3.95 0.35
CA ILE A 270 1.08 4.55 1.63
C ILE A 270 1.05 3.49 2.75
N ALA A 271 0.57 2.28 2.47
CA ALA A 271 0.58 1.19 3.44
C ALA A 271 2.02 0.82 3.85
N VAL A 272 2.91 0.65 2.88
CA VAL A 272 4.33 0.35 3.13
C VAL A 272 4.98 1.49 3.93
N GLU A 273 4.70 2.76 3.62
CA GLU A 273 5.18 3.91 4.39
C GLU A 273 4.68 3.90 5.84
N ALA A 274 3.42 3.58 6.05
CA ALA A 274 2.80 3.55 7.37
C ALA A 274 3.32 2.38 8.22
N ILE A 275 3.54 1.21 7.61
CA ILE A 275 4.10 0.03 8.30
C ILE A 275 5.58 0.27 8.64
N TYR A 276 6.35 0.82 7.70
CA TYR A 276 7.79 1.01 7.86
C TYR A 276 8.09 2.49 8.07
N LYS A 277 8.10 2.93 9.34
CA LYS A 277 8.37 4.33 9.75
C LYS A 277 9.66 4.94 9.17
N GLU A 278 10.62 4.11 8.75
CA GLU A 278 11.88 4.51 8.09
C GLU A 278 11.75 4.75 6.57
N ALA A 279 10.60 4.46 5.97
CA ALA A 279 10.29 4.76 4.59
C ALA A 279 10.04 6.27 4.44
N ALA A 280 11.11 7.05 4.33
CA ALA A 280 10.98 8.46 3.98
C ALA A 280 10.24 8.56 2.63
N ARG A 281 9.17 9.36 2.55
CA ARG A 281 8.49 9.66 1.28
C ARG A 281 9.50 10.19 0.27
N ILE A 282 9.87 9.37 -0.72
CA ILE A 282 10.86 9.79 -1.70
C ILE A 282 10.18 10.40 -2.91
N ASN A 283 10.02 11.72 -2.90
CA ASN A 283 9.35 12.44 -3.99
C ASN A 283 10.27 12.68 -5.21
N SER A 284 11.60 12.72 -5.02
CA SER A 284 12.59 13.18 -6.01
C SER A 284 13.24 12.09 -6.88
N LEU A 285 12.84 10.83 -6.74
CA LEU A 285 13.44 9.72 -7.47
C LEU A 285 12.79 9.43 -8.83
N SER A 286 13.55 8.76 -9.71
CA SER A 286 13.02 8.17 -10.95
C SER A 286 11.96 7.12 -10.63
N LEU A 287 11.08 6.78 -11.58
CA LEU A 287 10.04 5.78 -11.32
C LEU A 287 10.65 4.43 -10.97
N GLY A 288 11.67 4.00 -11.72
CA GLY A 288 12.38 2.75 -11.44
C GLY A 288 12.90 2.72 -10.00
N THR A 289 13.62 3.77 -9.58
CA THR A 289 14.20 3.84 -8.24
C THR A 289 13.14 3.87 -7.15
N LYS A 290 12.01 4.55 -7.40
CA LYS A 290 10.85 4.53 -6.48
C LYS A 290 10.36 3.11 -6.29
N ILE A 291 9.99 2.41 -7.37
CA ILE A 291 9.46 1.03 -7.27
C ILE A 291 10.47 0.12 -6.56
N GLN A 292 11.75 0.21 -6.92
CA GLN A 292 12.79 -0.60 -6.29
C GLN A 292 12.94 -0.30 -4.80
N HIS A 293 12.81 0.95 -4.38
CA HIS A 293 12.84 1.31 -2.96
C HIS A 293 11.73 0.62 -2.17
N TYR A 294 10.46 0.72 -2.60
CA TYR A 294 9.35 0.04 -1.91
C TYR A 294 9.50 -1.48 -1.95
N GLN A 295 9.93 -2.05 -3.08
CA GLN A 295 10.17 -3.50 -3.17
C GLN A 295 11.29 -3.95 -2.21
N GLN A 296 12.36 -3.16 -2.06
CA GLN A 296 13.42 -3.43 -1.10
C GLN A 296 12.94 -3.34 0.35
N LEU A 297 12.05 -2.41 0.68
CA LEU A 297 11.44 -2.33 2.01
C LEU A 297 10.63 -3.58 2.32
N ILE A 298 9.79 -4.02 1.38
CA ILE A 298 9.00 -5.26 1.50
C ILE A 298 9.91 -6.49 1.69
N GLN A 299 11.04 -6.56 0.98
CA GLN A 299 12.00 -7.66 1.11
C GLN A 299 12.77 -7.61 2.44
N LYS A 300 13.29 -6.43 2.82
CA LYS A 300 14.09 -6.26 4.06
C LYS A 300 13.26 -6.45 5.32
N SER A 301 11.96 -6.21 5.27
CA SER A 301 11.03 -6.45 6.38
C SER A 301 10.59 -7.91 6.51
N PHE A 302 10.98 -8.78 5.58
CA PHE A 302 10.55 -10.17 5.52
C PHE A 302 9.01 -10.31 5.46
N LEU A 303 8.32 -9.34 4.86
CA LEU A 303 6.85 -9.29 4.85
C LEU A 303 6.23 -10.56 4.26
N ALA A 304 6.74 -11.04 3.11
CA ALA A 304 6.23 -12.24 2.47
C ALA A 304 6.42 -13.49 3.32
N ASP A 305 7.58 -13.63 3.95
CA ASP A 305 7.86 -14.77 4.83
C ASP A 305 6.99 -14.75 6.08
N LYS A 306 6.87 -13.58 6.73
CA LYS A 306 6.00 -13.39 7.91
C LYS A 306 4.55 -13.64 7.57
N TYR A 307 4.10 -13.23 6.38
CA TYR A 307 2.75 -13.52 5.91
C TYR A 307 2.52 -15.02 5.82
N ILE A 308 3.39 -15.77 5.15
CA ILE A 308 3.26 -17.23 5.00
C ILE A 308 3.25 -17.92 6.37
N GLU A 309 4.09 -17.48 7.30
CA GLU A 309 4.20 -18.07 8.64
C GLU A 309 2.96 -17.78 9.52
N ILE A 310 2.49 -16.52 9.52
CA ILE A 310 1.43 -16.07 10.43
C ILE A 310 0.05 -16.33 9.83
N VAL A 311 -0.18 -15.85 8.59
CA VAL A 311 -1.47 -15.95 7.90
C VAL A 311 -1.65 -17.34 7.30
N GLY A 312 -0.59 -17.88 6.71
CA GLY A 312 -0.67 -19.08 5.88
C GLY A 312 -1.09 -18.72 4.47
N ARG A 313 -0.40 -19.27 3.47
CA ARG A 313 -0.72 -19.07 2.05
C ARG A 313 -2.16 -19.48 1.78
N LYS A 314 -2.91 -18.63 1.08
CA LYS A 314 -4.34 -18.83 0.78
C LYS A 314 -4.62 -19.24 -0.65
N THR A 315 -3.64 -19.04 -1.54
CA THR A 315 -3.83 -19.19 -2.99
C THR A 315 -2.62 -19.84 -3.66
N GLU A 316 -2.82 -20.40 -4.85
CA GLU A 316 -1.72 -20.91 -5.68
C GLU A 316 -1.04 -19.82 -6.51
N LEU A 317 -1.57 -18.59 -6.51
CA LEU A 317 -0.97 -17.44 -7.19
C LEU A 317 0.37 -17.04 -6.55
N PRO A 318 1.24 -16.33 -7.29
CA PRO A 318 2.47 -15.79 -6.73
C PRO A 318 2.19 -14.94 -5.48
N ILE A 319 3.04 -15.07 -4.45
CA ILE A 319 2.78 -14.52 -3.11
C ILE A 319 2.47 -13.02 -3.11
N PHE A 320 3.01 -12.25 -4.07
CA PHE A 320 2.78 -10.80 -4.11
C PHE A 320 1.34 -10.39 -4.47
N TYR A 321 0.49 -11.30 -4.97
CA TYR A 321 -0.96 -11.08 -5.06
C TYR A 321 -1.57 -10.98 -3.66
N GLU A 322 -1.28 -11.94 -2.80
CA GLU A 322 -1.75 -11.95 -1.41
C GLU A 322 -1.13 -10.80 -0.59
N ILE A 323 0.14 -10.46 -0.82
CA ILE A 323 0.78 -9.30 -0.18
C ILE A 323 0.14 -7.99 -0.62
N SER A 324 -0.17 -7.82 -1.91
CA SER A 324 -0.88 -6.62 -2.38
C SER A 324 -2.26 -6.51 -1.74
N CYS A 325 -2.98 -7.62 -1.59
CA CYS A 325 -4.27 -7.65 -0.89
C CYS A 325 -4.13 -7.25 0.59
N PHE A 326 -3.14 -7.79 1.30
CA PHE A 326 -2.86 -7.40 2.70
C PHE A 326 -2.51 -5.91 2.84
N LEU A 327 -1.66 -5.38 1.96
CA LEU A 327 -1.30 -3.96 2.01
C LEU A 327 -2.51 -3.06 1.75
N TYR A 328 -3.42 -3.48 0.87
CA TYR A 328 -4.67 -2.76 0.63
C TYR A 328 -5.61 -2.80 1.84
N TYR A 329 -5.75 -3.97 2.49
CA TYR A 329 -6.46 -4.09 3.78
C TYR A 329 -5.86 -3.14 4.83
N PHE A 330 -4.53 -3.15 4.98
CA PHE A 330 -3.84 -2.32 5.95
C PHE A 330 -4.12 -0.84 5.70
N TYR A 331 -4.04 -0.40 4.44
CA TYR A 331 -4.41 0.96 4.07
C TYR A 331 -5.84 1.28 4.51
N LYS A 332 -6.81 0.42 4.16
CA LYS A 332 -8.24 0.68 4.44
C LYS A 332 -8.59 0.73 5.92
N GLU A 333 -8.01 -0.16 6.72
CA GLU A 333 -8.37 -0.27 8.14
C GLU A 333 -7.52 0.60 9.07
N HIS A 334 -6.30 0.96 8.66
CA HIS A 334 -5.34 1.61 9.55
C HIS A 334 -4.81 2.96 9.05
N VAL A 335 -5.03 3.31 7.78
CA VAL A 335 -4.48 4.55 7.20
C VAL A 335 -5.56 5.47 6.63
N GLU A 336 -6.55 4.93 5.92
CA GLU A 336 -7.61 5.70 5.29
C GLU A 336 -8.37 6.55 6.31
N THR A 337 -8.25 7.88 6.19
CA THR A 337 -8.98 8.81 7.06
C THR A 337 -10.43 8.93 6.63
N LYS A 338 -11.33 9.41 7.52
CA LYS A 338 -12.73 9.66 7.15
C LYS A 338 -12.86 10.64 5.97
N ASP A 339 -11.97 11.62 5.87
CA ASP A 339 -11.95 12.59 4.76
C ASP A 339 -11.47 11.97 3.46
N GLU A 340 -10.45 11.11 3.49
CA GLU A 340 -9.99 10.35 2.32
C GLU A 340 -11.01 9.31 1.87
N LYS A 341 -11.62 8.58 2.81
CA LYS A 341 -12.68 7.61 2.54
C LYS A 341 -13.80 8.23 1.74
N VAL A 342 -14.21 9.44 2.13
CA VAL A 342 -15.25 10.24 1.48
C VAL A 342 -14.82 10.76 0.10
N LEU A 343 -13.53 11.08 -0.09
CA LEU A 343 -12.97 11.45 -1.40
C LEU A 343 -12.83 10.24 -2.35
N LEU A 344 -12.66 9.03 -1.80
CA LEU A 344 -12.43 7.78 -2.53
C LEU A 344 -13.72 7.00 -2.82
N THR A 345 -14.76 7.13 -2.00
CA THR A 345 -16.10 6.61 -2.30
C THR A 345 -16.80 7.51 -3.32
N ARG A 346 -16.49 7.32 -4.60
CA ARG A 346 -17.36 7.81 -5.68
C ARG A 346 -18.66 6.99 -5.66
N SER A 347 -19.74 7.57 -5.15
CA SER A 347 -21.06 7.17 -5.66
C SER A 347 -21.24 7.84 -7.04
N GLU A 348 -21.88 7.15 -7.98
CA GLU A 348 -22.08 7.63 -9.37
C GLU A 348 -22.81 8.99 -9.44
N ASP A 349 -23.38 9.44 -8.31
CA ASP A 349 -24.19 10.63 -8.21
C ASP A 349 -23.46 11.89 -7.69
N VAL A 350 -22.26 11.80 -7.11
CA VAL A 350 -21.59 12.96 -6.47
C VAL A 350 -20.79 13.79 -7.48
N GLN A 351 -20.94 15.12 -7.43
CA GLN A 351 -20.22 16.04 -8.30
C GLN A 351 -19.16 16.85 -7.55
N TYR A 352 -18.08 17.16 -8.26
CA TYR A 352 -17.01 18.04 -7.80
C TYR A 352 -17.04 19.35 -8.57
N TRP A 353 -16.83 20.43 -7.86
CA TRP A 353 -16.90 21.79 -8.35
C TRP A 353 -15.63 22.55 -8.02
N MET A 354 -15.29 23.52 -8.86
CA MET A 354 -14.30 24.55 -8.54
C MET A 354 -14.99 25.90 -8.62
N CYS A 355 -14.90 26.66 -7.54
CA CYS A 355 -15.51 27.98 -7.44
C CYS A 355 -14.42 29.03 -7.19
N GLU A 356 -14.41 30.08 -8.01
CA GLU A 356 -13.54 31.23 -7.82
C GLU A 356 -14.23 32.25 -6.92
N LEU A 357 -13.62 32.52 -5.78
CA LEU A 357 -14.12 33.46 -4.77
C LEU A 357 -13.02 34.43 -4.36
N PRO A 358 -13.11 35.72 -4.76
CA PRO A 358 -12.16 36.75 -4.38
C PRO A 358 -11.98 36.86 -2.84
N ASP A 359 -13.08 36.75 -2.08
CA ASP A 359 -13.10 36.77 -0.61
C ASP A 359 -13.21 35.36 0.01
N GLY A 360 -12.61 34.34 -0.59
CA GLY A 360 -12.83 32.95 -0.17
C GLY A 360 -12.45 32.63 1.28
N LYS A 361 -11.64 33.47 1.96
CA LYS A 361 -11.35 33.34 3.40
C LYS A 361 -12.61 33.51 4.26
N PHE A 362 -13.41 34.56 4.01
CA PHE A 362 -14.68 34.79 4.69
C PHE A 362 -15.66 33.62 4.48
N HIS A 363 -15.68 33.08 3.25
CA HIS A 363 -16.54 31.96 2.87
C HIS A 363 -16.19 30.69 3.65
N LEU A 364 -14.90 30.39 3.79
CA LEU A 364 -14.40 29.25 4.55
C LEU A 364 -14.62 29.42 6.06
N GLU A 365 -14.34 30.60 6.62
CA GLU A 365 -14.53 30.87 8.05
C GLU A 365 -16.00 30.74 8.49
N ASN A 366 -16.94 31.09 7.61
CA ASN A 366 -18.36 31.05 7.91
C ASN A 366 -19.08 29.80 7.36
N GLY A 367 -18.39 28.93 6.62
CA GLY A 367 -19.01 27.76 5.97
C GLY A 367 -20.10 28.13 4.95
N LEU A 368 -19.91 29.23 4.23
CA LEU A 368 -20.87 29.75 3.25
C LEU A 368 -20.25 29.86 1.86
N LEU A 369 -20.94 29.36 0.85
CA LEU A 369 -20.60 29.55 -0.56
C LEU A 369 -21.58 30.57 -1.15
N ILE A 370 -21.11 31.75 -1.56
CA ILE A 370 -21.94 32.90 -1.94
C ILE A 370 -21.62 33.32 -3.37
N MET A 371 -22.66 33.55 -4.18
CA MET A 371 -22.56 34.07 -5.54
C MET A 371 -23.30 35.40 -5.64
N GLN A 372 -22.55 36.48 -5.86
CA GLN A 372 -23.07 37.83 -6.03
C GLN A 372 -23.56 38.03 -7.46
N HIS A 373 -24.78 38.58 -7.60
CA HIS A 373 -25.41 38.79 -8.91
C HIS A 373 -26.33 40.02 -9.00
N GLY A 374 -26.37 40.86 -7.95
CA GLY A 374 -27.05 42.16 -7.96
C GLY A 374 -28.58 42.04 -8.02
N GLU A 375 -29.19 42.80 -8.92
CA GLU A 375 -30.65 42.98 -9.02
C GLU A 375 -31.38 41.84 -9.76
N LEU A 376 -30.69 40.77 -10.16
CA LEU A 376 -31.32 39.64 -10.87
C LEU A 376 -32.38 38.91 -10.04
N GLY A 377 -32.37 39.07 -8.72
CA GLY A 377 -33.32 38.40 -7.84
C GLY A 377 -33.10 36.89 -7.76
N ASP A 378 -34.18 36.15 -7.47
CA ASP A 378 -34.11 34.69 -7.28
C ASP A 378 -33.85 33.95 -8.59
N ILE A 379 -32.72 33.26 -8.69
CA ILE A 379 -32.27 32.58 -9.92
C ILE A 379 -33.25 31.48 -10.35
N ARG A 380 -34.06 30.94 -9.42
CA ARG A 380 -35.07 29.90 -9.74
C ARG A 380 -36.16 30.39 -10.69
N THR A 381 -36.32 31.70 -10.83
CA THR A 381 -37.35 32.30 -11.70
C THR A 381 -37.01 32.20 -13.19
N TYR A 382 -35.74 31.95 -13.54
CA TYR A 382 -35.28 31.85 -14.92
C TYR A 382 -35.33 30.40 -15.42
N LYS A 383 -35.98 30.17 -16.57
CA LYS A 383 -36.22 28.81 -17.09
C LYS A 383 -34.96 28.20 -17.69
N SER A 384 -34.13 29.01 -18.33
CA SER A 384 -32.90 28.57 -18.99
C SER A 384 -31.69 29.47 -18.70
N LYS A 385 -30.50 28.94 -18.98
CA LYS A 385 -29.25 29.73 -18.96
C LYS A 385 -29.32 30.93 -19.91
N GLN A 386 -30.04 30.80 -21.03
CA GLN A 386 -30.15 31.84 -22.03
C GLN A 386 -31.05 32.98 -21.54
N ASP A 387 -32.16 32.66 -20.88
CA ASP A 387 -33.06 33.66 -20.27
C ASP A 387 -32.32 34.45 -19.18
N LEU A 388 -31.57 33.74 -18.32
CA LEU A 388 -30.75 34.36 -17.29
C LEU A 388 -29.65 35.25 -17.90
N TRP A 389 -29.00 34.80 -18.97
CA TRP A 389 -27.97 35.59 -19.66
C TRP A 389 -28.54 36.86 -20.31
N GLN A 390 -29.74 36.80 -20.88
CA GLN A 390 -30.42 37.97 -21.44
C GLN A 390 -30.74 38.99 -20.35
N ALA A 391 -31.35 38.56 -19.24
CA ALA A 391 -31.66 39.43 -18.10
C ALA A 391 -30.40 40.09 -17.51
N MET A 392 -29.29 39.36 -17.41
CA MET A 392 -27.99 39.92 -16.98
C MET A 392 -27.49 41.03 -17.91
N ARG A 393 -27.60 40.82 -19.23
CA ARG A 393 -27.15 41.83 -20.22
C ARG A 393 -28.01 43.07 -20.22
N GLU A 394 -29.31 42.95 -19.95
CA GLU A 394 -30.22 44.10 -19.82
C GLU A 394 -29.86 44.98 -18.63
N LEU A 395 -29.51 44.37 -17.49
CA LEU A 395 -29.11 45.12 -16.28
C LEU A 395 -27.72 45.75 -16.40
N ASN A 396 -26.76 45.08 -17.04
CA ASN A 396 -25.34 45.48 -17.04
C ASN A 396 -24.85 46.07 -18.37
N ASN A 397 -25.74 46.72 -19.15
CA ASN A 397 -25.40 47.35 -20.43
C ASN A 397 -24.59 46.43 -21.37
N GLN A 398 -25.06 45.19 -21.52
CA GLN A 398 -24.53 44.16 -22.41
C GLN A 398 -23.13 43.61 -22.12
N LYS A 399 -22.50 43.96 -20.98
CA LYS A 399 -21.11 43.58 -20.68
C LYS A 399 -20.92 42.16 -20.11
N ASP A 400 -21.99 41.48 -19.73
CA ASP A 400 -21.89 40.18 -19.04
C ASP A 400 -21.62 38.99 -19.97
N SER A 401 -20.68 38.15 -19.54
CA SER A 401 -20.32 36.90 -20.21
C SER A 401 -21.37 35.80 -19.96
N TYR A 402 -21.64 34.99 -20.99
CA TYR A 402 -22.45 33.78 -20.87
C TYR A 402 -21.92 32.80 -19.81
N LEU A 403 -20.60 32.80 -19.57
CA LEU A 403 -19.99 31.97 -18.53
C LEU A 403 -20.47 32.35 -17.13
N HIS A 404 -20.74 33.64 -16.90
CA HIS A 404 -21.25 34.13 -15.62
C HIS A 404 -22.69 33.66 -15.38
N ALA A 405 -23.56 33.80 -16.39
CA ALA A 405 -24.93 33.27 -16.35
C ALA A 405 -24.96 31.75 -16.18
N SER A 406 -24.08 31.02 -16.89
CA SER A 406 -23.97 29.57 -16.75
C SER A 406 -23.54 29.16 -15.34
N ALA A 407 -22.65 29.90 -14.69
CA ALA A 407 -22.23 29.64 -13.32
C ALA A 407 -23.38 29.80 -12.32
N LEU A 408 -24.13 30.90 -12.39
CA LEU A 408 -25.30 31.15 -11.53
C LEU A 408 -26.38 30.09 -11.71
N TYR A 409 -26.68 29.73 -12.95
CA TYR A 409 -27.66 28.69 -13.25
C TYR A 409 -27.23 27.32 -12.71
N GLN A 410 -25.95 26.96 -12.85
CA GLN A 410 -25.43 25.69 -12.32
C GLN A 410 -25.41 25.66 -10.79
N PHE A 411 -25.05 26.77 -10.15
CA PHE A 411 -25.10 26.93 -8.70
C PHE A 411 -26.52 26.72 -8.14
N CYS A 412 -27.53 27.23 -8.84
CA CYS A 412 -28.93 27.09 -8.47
C CYS A 412 -29.47 25.67 -8.75
N HIS A 413 -29.33 25.18 -9.98
CA HIS A 413 -30.08 24.01 -10.45
C HIS A 413 -29.28 22.70 -10.57
N LYS A 414 -27.94 22.73 -10.47
CA LYS A 414 -27.09 21.55 -10.74
C LYS A 414 -26.26 21.11 -9.56
N MET A 415 -25.70 22.05 -8.79
CA MET A 415 -25.01 21.74 -7.53
C MET A 415 -26.04 21.23 -6.50
N LYS A 416 -25.73 20.13 -5.81
CA LYS A 416 -26.64 19.51 -4.83
C LYS A 416 -25.95 19.24 -3.49
N VAL A 417 -26.75 18.97 -2.46
CA VAL A 417 -26.24 18.52 -1.15
C VAL A 417 -25.41 17.24 -1.34
N GLY A 418 -24.25 17.19 -0.71
CA GLY A 418 -23.29 16.09 -0.84
C GLY A 418 -22.23 16.29 -1.91
N ASP A 419 -22.35 17.29 -2.79
CA ASP A 419 -21.29 17.66 -3.73
C ASP A 419 -20.08 18.30 -3.02
N TYR A 420 -18.92 18.30 -3.68
CA TYR A 420 -17.68 18.88 -3.17
C TYR A 420 -17.30 20.13 -3.96
N VAL A 421 -16.71 21.12 -3.28
CA VAL A 421 -16.26 22.36 -3.91
C VAL A 421 -14.84 22.71 -3.48
N PHE A 422 -13.95 22.85 -4.47
CA PHE A 422 -12.64 23.48 -4.32
C PHE A 422 -12.80 24.99 -4.46
N ILE A 423 -12.32 25.75 -3.48
CA ILE A 423 -12.37 27.20 -3.48
C ILE A 423 -11.03 27.74 -3.97
N ARG A 424 -11.07 28.52 -5.05
CA ARG A 424 -9.91 29.16 -5.66
C ARG A 424 -9.94 30.66 -5.43
N ASN A 425 -8.81 31.26 -5.09
CA ASN A 425 -8.67 32.72 -4.99
C ASN A 425 -8.28 33.37 -6.34
N ALA A 426 -8.17 34.70 -6.36
CA ALA A 426 -7.78 35.46 -7.55
C ALA A 426 -6.33 35.21 -8.01
N GLU A 427 -5.48 34.63 -7.16
CA GLU A 427 -4.08 34.29 -7.44
C GLU A 427 -3.93 32.87 -8.02
N GLU A 428 -5.04 32.26 -8.45
CA GLU A 428 -5.15 30.88 -8.94
C GLU A 428 -4.72 29.80 -7.92
N GLU A 429 -4.72 30.13 -6.62
CA GLU A 429 -4.45 29.17 -5.53
C GLU A 429 -5.73 28.54 -5.03
N ILE A 430 -5.69 27.25 -4.69
CA ILE A 430 -6.76 26.65 -3.90
C ILE A 430 -6.57 27.08 -2.46
N ILE A 431 -7.65 27.53 -1.83
CA ILE A 431 -7.65 28.03 -0.46
C ILE A 431 -8.52 27.20 0.50
N GLY A 432 -9.34 26.31 -0.04
CA GLY A 432 -10.08 25.35 0.76
C GLY A 432 -10.87 24.33 -0.05
N LEU A 433 -11.35 23.31 0.65
CA LEU A 433 -12.23 22.26 0.17
C LEU A 433 -13.42 22.17 1.12
N GLY A 434 -14.63 22.16 0.58
CA GLY A 434 -15.86 21.99 1.35
C GLY A 434 -16.82 20.99 0.70
N LYS A 435 -17.74 20.47 1.51
CA LYS A 435 -18.87 19.64 1.10
C LYS A 435 -20.16 20.42 1.24
N ILE A 436 -21.00 20.45 0.20
CA ILE A 436 -22.27 21.19 0.21
C ILE A 436 -23.24 20.54 1.21
N ALA A 437 -23.71 21.35 2.15
CA ALA A 437 -24.53 20.93 3.28
C ALA A 437 -25.96 21.50 3.23
N SER A 438 -26.32 22.27 2.20
CA SER A 438 -27.68 22.78 2.03
C SER A 438 -28.11 22.89 0.57
N GLU A 439 -29.41 22.96 0.39
CA GLU A 439 -30.02 23.41 -0.87
C GLU A 439 -29.71 24.88 -1.17
N TYR A 440 -30.04 25.31 -2.40
CA TYR A 440 -29.94 26.69 -2.84
C TYR A 440 -30.84 27.59 -1.99
N MET A 441 -30.28 28.70 -1.48
CA MET A 441 -31.01 29.69 -0.73
C MET A 441 -30.85 31.08 -1.33
N PHE A 442 -31.94 31.84 -1.27
CA PHE A 442 -32.01 33.23 -1.71
C PHE A 442 -32.81 34.05 -0.67
N PRO A 443 -32.17 34.98 0.05
CA PRO A 443 -32.85 35.88 0.98
C PRO A 443 -33.76 36.89 0.28
N LYS A 444 -34.83 37.33 0.95
CA LYS A 444 -35.76 38.33 0.42
C LYS A 444 -35.38 39.75 0.85
N PHE A 445 -34.26 40.26 0.35
CA PHE A 445 -33.88 41.69 0.45
C PHE A 445 -33.23 42.18 -0.85
N SER A 446 -33.17 43.50 -1.03
CA SER A 446 -32.62 44.09 -2.26
C SER A 446 -31.15 43.71 -2.45
N ASN A 447 -30.76 43.32 -3.67
CA ASN A 447 -29.41 42.85 -3.99
C ASN A 447 -28.92 41.65 -3.17
N ALA A 448 -29.85 40.80 -2.71
CA ALA A 448 -29.49 39.60 -1.97
C ALA A 448 -28.64 38.64 -2.81
N PRO A 449 -27.57 38.07 -2.25
CA PRO A 449 -26.79 37.07 -2.96
C PRO A 449 -27.47 35.71 -2.93
N SER A 450 -27.11 34.88 -3.92
CA SER A 450 -27.39 33.43 -3.84
C SER A 450 -26.38 32.77 -2.90
N TYR A 451 -26.81 31.85 -2.03
CA TYR A 451 -25.87 31.12 -1.18
C TYR A 451 -26.25 29.68 -0.89
N ARG A 452 -25.25 28.90 -0.49
CA ARG A 452 -25.36 27.53 0.06
C ARG A 452 -24.46 27.42 1.29
N LYS A 453 -24.84 26.57 2.25
CA LYS A 453 -23.98 26.18 3.38
C LYS A 453 -23.07 25.04 2.95
N MET A 454 -21.85 25.03 3.48
CA MET A 454 -20.90 23.95 3.27
C MET A 454 -20.24 23.56 4.60
N GLU A 455 -19.97 22.27 4.74
CA GLU A 455 -19.05 21.73 5.73
C GLU A 455 -17.63 21.92 5.18
N VAL A 456 -16.79 22.67 5.90
CA VAL A 456 -15.41 22.92 5.47
C VAL A 456 -14.53 21.76 5.90
N LEU A 457 -13.91 21.09 4.93
CA LEU A 457 -13.11 19.89 5.15
C LEU A 457 -11.62 20.22 5.28
N LYS A 458 -11.10 21.13 4.44
CA LYS A 458 -9.71 21.59 4.50
C LYS A 458 -9.61 23.08 4.20
N THR A 459 -8.70 23.77 4.87
CA THR A 459 -8.33 25.18 4.62
C THR A 459 -6.81 25.33 4.55
N GLY A 460 -6.33 26.26 3.72
CA GLY A 460 -4.90 26.43 3.48
C GLY A 460 -4.64 27.35 2.30
N ARG A 461 -3.40 27.40 1.79
CA ARG A 461 -3.06 28.04 0.52
C ARG A 461 -2.18 27.11 -0.28
N TRP A 462 -2.68 26.68 -1.43
CA TRP A 462 -2.03 25.68 -2.26
C TRP A 462 -1.89 26.18 -3.70
N LYS A 463 -0.65 26.46 -4.08
CA LYS A 463 -0.30 26.83 -5.44
C LYS A 463 -0.11 25.58 -6.29
N LEU A 464 -0.96 25.41 -7.30
CA LEU A 464 -0.94 24.25 -8.17
C LEU A 464 0.19 24.39 -9.22
N LYS A 465 0.88 23.28 -9.52
CA LYS A 465 1.93 23.25 -10.56
C LYS A 465 1.27 22.96 -11.91
N GLY A 466 1.11 23.99 -12.74
CA GLY A 466 0.52 23.89 -14.09
C GLY A 466 -0.60 24.92 -14.31
N ARG A 467 -0.98 25.18 -15.57
CA ARG A 467 -2.08 26.11 -15.89
C ARG A 467 -3.43 25.44 -15.65
N ILE A 468 -4.03 25.68 -14.49
CA ILE A 468 -5.46 25.41 -14.21
C ILE A 468 -6.18 26.77 -14.35
N SER A 469 -5.99 27.42 -15.50
CA SER A 469 -6.58 28.72 -15.77
C SER A 469 -7.90 28.52 -16.50
N TYR A 470 -8.98 28.41 -15.74
CA TYR A 470 -10.34 28.45 -16.24
C TYR A 470 -10.92 29.85 -15.99
N GLN A 471 -11.55 30.42 -17.00
CA GLN A 471 -12.23 31.73 -16.92
C GLN A 471 -13.59 31.66 -16.19
N ASN A 472 -14.02 30.45 -15.82
CA ASN A 472 -15.35 30.23 -15.23
C ASN A 472 -15.32 30.44 -13.71
N LYS A 473 -16.22 31.30 -13.21
CA LYS A 473 -16.45 31.50 -11.76
C LYS A 473 -16.89 30.22 -11.02
N LEU A 474 -17.60 29.33 -11.72
CA LEU A 474 -17.98 28.01 -11.24
C LEU A 474 -17.78 26.99 -12.36
N LEU A 475 -17.06 25.93 -12.06
CA LEU A 475 -16.74 24.85 -12.99
C LEU A 475 -17.12 23.51 -12.38
N ASN A 476 -17.89 22.70 -13.10
CA ASN A 476 -18.12 21.31 -12.72
C ASN A 476 -16.89 20.47 -13.10
N LEU A 477 -16.00 20.25 -12.13
CA LEU A 477 -14.78 19.45 -12.28
C LEU A 477 -15.03 17.98 -12.55
N THR A 478 -16.21 17.45 -12.20
CA THR A 478 -16.60 16.07 -12.56
C THR A 478 -16.47 15.81 -14.06
N LYS A 479 -16.66 16.86 -14.88
CA LYS A 479 -16.50 16.80 -16.35
C LYS A 479 -15.06 16.97 -16.83
N TYR A 480 -14.14 17.34 -15.94
CA TYR A 480 -12.74 17.61 -16.22
C TYR A 480 -11.85 16.71 -15.36
N GLU A 481 -11.97 15.40 -15.60
CA GLU A 481 -11.38 14.39 -14.71
C GLU A 481 -9.88 14.55 -14.52
N ARG A 482 -9.11 14.98 -15.55
CA ARG A 482 -7.66 15.23 -15.40
C ARG A 482 -7.36 16.26 -14.31
N THR A 483 -8.14 17.32 -14.26
CA THR A 483 -7.99 18.39 -13.26
C THR A 483 -8.53 17.91 -11.92
N LEU A 484 -9.64 17.18 -11.92
CA LEU A 484 -10.22 16.61 -10.71
C LEU A 484 -9.28 15.60 -10.04
N THR A 485 -8.79 14.59 -10.77
CA THR A 485 -7.84 13.59 -10.26
C THR A 485 -6.57 14.25 -9.74
N TYR A 486 -6.01 15.23 -10.48
CA TYR A 486 -4.85 15.98 -10.00
C TYR A 486 -5.13 16.71 -8.67
N LEU A 487 -6.28 17.36 -8.53
CA LEU A 487 -6.68 18.03 -7.29
C LEU A 487 -6.91 17.02 -6.17
N LEU A 488 -7.64 15.95 -6.42
CA LEU A 488 -7.88 14.89 -5.43
C LEU A 488 -6.55 14.27 -4.97
N ASP A 489 -5.65 13.92 -5.89
CA ASP A 489 -4.34 13.38 -5.55
C ASP A 489 -3.52 14.36 -4.73
N PHE A 490 -3.46 15.62 -5.14
CA PHE A 490 -2.75 16.67 -4.44
C PHE A 490 -3.25 16.86 -3.00
N PHE A 491 -4.57 16.79 -2.78
CA PHE A 491 -5.20 16.97 -1.46
C PHE A 491 -5.27 15.69 -0.61
N ILE A 492 -5.01 14.52 -1.20
CA ILE A 492 -4.79 13.26 -0.47
C ILE A 492 -3.32 13.16 -0.02
N GLU A 493 -2.38 13.71 -0.80
CA GLU A 493 -0.95 13.70 -0.44
C GLU A 493 -0.56 14.70 0.67
N LYS A 494 -1.41 15.71 0.93
CA LYS A 494 -1.23 16.84 1.85
C LYS A 494 -2.25 16.83 2.98
#